data_AF-A0A1Q3T1W0-F1
#
_entry.id   AF-A0A1Q3T1W0-F1
#
_cell.length_a   1.000
_cell.length_b   1.000
_cell.length_c   1.000
_cell.angle_alpha   90.00
_cell.angle_beta   90.00
_cell.angle_gamma   90.00
#
_symmetry.space_group_name_H-M   'P 1'
#
loop_
_entity.id
_entity.type
_entity.pdbx_description
1 polymer ?
#
loop_
_entity_poly.entity_id
_entity_poly.type
_entity_poly.pdbx_seq_one_letter_code
_entity_poly.pdbx_strand_id
1 'polypeptide(L)'
;MLQFLSNMYSYIFSSAQKDENTRPTKRAKIFENPLLDSSEDEEAEYEYNPADFESSDEEEEFDLDTEIDLDDVIITKSEIKQKIDNYIFKQRQICFGQHPTIDPIPSEIDETCWFDAEHVDGMLHHLVSQRNHLSNSVAIFPVFSKDAIYLQAQTYVYKLLKRDPRCEGLVPSNDPLPERSALKDDIEALEERDWEERRRNAQEKALRQKADEVLENNGISDEILFHWFLEAMSDSANNILKNRFRNCSQFIIPLRINNNHYTTAVVQAKGRTRNNKSVDIRYYDSKGEDLDDSYQTSLLTFFTEKGYDVNYECISENEQKYENNNCGLFAALKSIDMANENVENDERLLQVADLNKEEYQQFFKAQRFNAVQVLAANGFNISADDSISPEQKKPKRRHKRTLSGKIKG
;
A
#
# COMPACT_ATOMS: atom_id res chain seq x y z
N MET A 1 -26.60 -18.66 -1.64
CA MET A 1 -25.16 -18.36 -1.49
C MET A 1 -24.84 -16.95 -2.02
N LEU A 2 -25.19 -16.62 -3.28
CA LEU A 2 -25.10 -15.24 -3.83
C LEU A 2 -25.88 -14.16 -3.05
N GLN A 3 -26.99 -14.53 -2.42
CA GLN A 3 -27.83 -13.61 -1.61
C GLN A 3 -27.21 -13.24 -0.25
N PHE A 4 -26.19 -13.99 0.22
CA PHE A 4 -25.51 -13.71 1.49
C PHE A 4 -24.41 -12.67 1.31
N LEU A 5 -23.74 -12.65 0.14
CA LEU A 5 -22.73 -11.65 -0.22
C LEU A 5 -23.36 -10.26 -0.47
N SER A 6 -24.55 -10.20 -1.06
CA SER A 6 -25.30 -8.94 -1.26
C SER A 6 -25.71 -8.25 0.06
N ASN A 7 -25.96 -9.03 1.12
CA ASN A 7 -26.30 -8.49 2.44
C ASN A 7 -25.08 -7.95 3.21
N MET A 8 -23.85 -8.42 2.93
CA MET A 8 -22.63 -7.88 3.52
C MET A 8 -22.33 -6.46 3.03
N TYR A 9 -22.49 -6.21 1.73
CA TYR A 9 -22.31 -4.87 1.14
C TYR A 9 -23.31 -3.84 1.68
N SER A 10 -24.55 -4.27 1.93
CA SER A 10 -25.57 -3.38 2.51
C SER A 10 -25.30 -3.03 3.97
N TYR A 11 -24.57 -3.87 4.73
CA TYR A 11 -24.31 -3.62 6.16
C TYR A 11 -23.11 -2.67 6.38
N ILE A 12 -22.09 -2.75 5.52
CA ILE A 12 -20.94 -1.84 5.56
C ILE A 12 -21.36 -0.40 5.20
N PHE A 13 -22.32 -0.22 4.28
CA PHE A 13 -22.81 1.10 3.89
C PHE A 13 -24.08 1.59 4.63
N SER A 14 -24.92 0.72 5.22
CA SER A 14 -26.13 1.18 5.96
C SER A 14 -25.89 1.60 7.41
N SER A 15 -24.74 1.27 8.00
CA SER A 15 -24.39 1.75 9.35
C SER A 15 -24.03 3.25 9.39
N ALA A 16 -23.98 3.92 8.23
CA ALA A 16 -23.82 5.37 8.11
C ALA A 16 -25.17 6.15 8.10
N GLN A 17 -26.33 5.46 8.09
CA GLN A 17 -27.64 6.11 8.16
C GLN A 17 -28.62 5.27 8.96
N LYS A 18 -28.71 5.53 10.27
CA LYS A 18 -29.91 5.21 11.08
C LYS A 18 -29.87 5.95 12.41
N ASP A 19 -30.32 7.20 12.39
CA ASP A 19 -31.06 7.79 13.50
C ASP A 19 -32.47 8.06 12.98
N GLU A 20 -33.41 7.17 13.34
CA GLU A 20 -34.85 7.36 13.10
C GLU A 20 -35.47 8.11 14.26
N ASN A 21 -36.10 9.26 13.98
CA ASN A 21 -37.32 9.68 14.67
C ASN A 21 -38.05 10.77 13.85
N THR A 22 -39.01 10.37 13.01
CA THR A 22 -40.42 10.82 13.02
C THR A 22 -41.20 10.40 11.76
N ARG A 23 -42.51 10.21 11.96
CA ARG A 23 -43.52 9.45 11.18
C ARG A 23 -43.93 9.99 9.79
N PRO A 24 -44.65 9.17 8.98
CA PRO A 24 -44.72 9.29 7.52
C PRO A 24 -45.93 10.09 7.03
N THR A 25 -45.78 10.86 5.94
CA THR A 25 -46.90 11.13 5.02
C THR A 25 -46.45 11.44 3.59
N LYS A 26 -47.16 10.78 2.66
CA LYS A 26 -47.53 11.18 1.29
C LYS A 26 -46.51 11.10 0.14
N ARG A 27 -46.97 10.33 -0.87
CA ARG A 27 -46.45 10.11 -2.23
C ARG A 27 -46.08 11.39 -2.99
N ALA A 28 -45.03 11.22 -3.79
CA ALA A 28 -44.75 11.80 -5.10
C ALA A 28 -44.49 13.31 -5.19
N LYS A 29 -43.25 13.65 -5.55
CA LYS A 29 -42.95 14.44 -6.74
C LYS A 29 -41.57 14.05 -7.25
N ILE A 30 -41.54 13.64 -8.51
CA ILE A 30 -40.36 13.64 -9.37
C ILE A 30 -39.83 15.07 -9.33
N PHE A 31 -38.62 15.25 -8.81
CA PHE A 31 -37.84 16.45 -9.03
C PHE A 31 -36.57 16.01 -9.74
N GLU A 32 -36.55 16.35 -11.02
CA GLU A 32 -35.33 16.61 -11.78
C GLU A 32 -34.40 17.45 -10.89
N ASN A 33 -33.18 16.98 -10.69
CA ASN A 33 -32.10 17.81 -10.18
C ASN A 33 -31.04 17.93 -11.27
N PRO A 34 -30.41 19.10 -11.36
CA PRO A 34 -29.92 19.69 -12.59
C PRO A 34 -28.57 19.10 -12.97
N LEU A 35 -28.26 19.23 -14.25
CA LEU A 35 -26.91 19.23 -14.78
C LEU A 35 -25.97 19.98 -13.82
N LEU A 36 -25.18 19.23 -13.07
CA LEU A 36 -23.93 19.71 -12.48
C LEU A 36 -22.94 19.73 -13.64
N ASP A 37 -22.80 20.92 -14.20
CA ASP A 37 -21.61 21.33 -14.93
C ASP A 37 -20.45 21.30 -13.93
N SER A 38 -19.70 20.21 -13.92
CA SER A 38 -18.36 20.11 -13.36
C SER A 38 -17.41 19.77 -14.51
N SER A 39 -17.30 20.71 -15.45
CA SER A 39 -16.16 20.77 -16.34
C SER A 39 -14.99 21.38 -15.54
N GLU A 40 -14.20 20.54 -14.89
CA GLU A 40 -12.78 20.74 -14.56
C GLU A 40 -12.27 19.51 -13.77
N ASP A 41 -11.08 19.04 -14.16
CA ASP A 41 -10.26 17.96 -13.57
C ASP A 41 -10.62 16.49 -13.90
N GLU A 42 -10.74 16.17 -15.19
CA GLU A 42 -10.29 14.86 -15.69
C GLU A 42 -8.83 14.96 -16.15
N GLU A 43 -7.89 15.02 -15.21
CA GLU A 43 -6.49 14.68 -15.53
C GLU A 43 -6.39 13.15 -15.55
N ALA A 44 -6.02 12.60 -16.71
CA ALA A 44 -5.70 11.18 -16.86
C ALA A 44 -4.64 10.80 -15.82
N GLU A 45 -5.00 9.91 -14.88
CA GLU A 45 -4.03 9.25 -14.00
C GLU A 45 -3.13 8.38 -14.90
N TYR A 46 -1.95 8.89 -15.25
CA TYR A 46 -0.92 8.10 -15.93
C TYR A 46 -0.48 6.98 -14.99
N GLU A 47 -0.87 5.74 -15.33
CA GLU A 47 -0.40 4.53 -14.69
C GLU A 47 1.09 4.35 -15.06
N TYR A 48 1.96 4.57 -14.07
CA TYR A 48 3.41 4.55 -14.25
C TYR A 48 3.90 3.12 -14.39
N ASN A 49 4.61 2.81 -15.48
CA ASN A 49 5.17 1.49 -15.72
C ASN A 49 6.71 1.55 -15.82
N PRO A 50 7.47 1.12 -14.79
CA PRO A 50 8.93 1.21 -14.76
C PRO A 50 9.65 0.31 -15.79
N ALA A 51 8.95 -0.55 -16.53
CA ALA A 51 9.53 -1.41 -17.57
C ALA A 51 9.81 -0.73 -18.92
N ASP A 52 9.40 0.52 -19.13
CA ASP A 52 9.57 1.20 -20.43
C ASP A 52 10.98 1.79 -20.65
N PHE A 53 11.92 1.53 -19.72
CA PHE A 53 13.32 1.97 -19.82
C PHE A 53 14.22 0.90 -20.46
N GLU A 54 14.25 0.86 -21.80
CA GLU A 54 15.43 0.37 -22.52
C GLU A 54 16.36 1.56 -22.84
N SER A 55 17.43 1.69 -22.04
CA SER A 55 18.55 2.59 -22.32
C SER A 55 19.29 2.09 -23.55
N SER A 56 19.10 2.75 -24.69
CA SER A 56 20.11 2.75 -25.75
C SER A 56 21.26 3.65 -25.32
N ASP A 57 22.47 3.20 -25.65
CA ASP A 57 23.75 3.69 -25.16
C ASP A 57 23.96 5.21 -25.39
N GLU A 58 24.58 5.85 -24.38
CA GLU A 58 24.89 7.29 -24.23
C GLU A 58 23.77 8.14 -23.59
N GLU A 59 23.70 8.13 -22.24
CA GLU A 59 22.95 9.14 -21.47
C GLU A 59 23.62 10.51 -21.70
N GLU A 60 23.06 11.27 -22.64
CA GLU A 60 23.33 12.70 -22.79
C GLU A 60 22.94 13.38 -21.47
N GLU A 61 23.93 13.81 -20.69
CA GLU A 61 23.72 14.44 -19.39
C GLU A 61 23.18 15.86 -19.64
N PHE A 62 21.88 16.06 -19.36
CA PHE A 62 21.29 17.39 -19.38
C PHE A 62 21.83 18.17 -18.17
N ASP A 63 22.51 19.28 -18.44
CA ASP A 63 22.95 20.24 -17.42
C ASP A 63 21.73 21.03 -16.91
N LEU A 64 20.95 20.38 -16.04
CA LEU A 64 19.84 20.99 -15.35
C LEU A 64 20.39 21.74 -14.14
N ASP A 65 19.96 22.98 -13.95
CA ASP A 65 20.37 23.80 -12.81
C ASP A 65 19.88 23.15 -11.51
N THR A 66 20.79 22.48 -10.81
CA THR A 66 20.50 21.70 -9.60
C THR A 66 20.86 22.46 -8.33
N GLU A 67 21.49 23.63 -8.40
CA GLU A 67 21.79 24.49 -7.24
C GLU A 67 20.59 25.38 -6.88
N ILE A 68 19.42 24.77 -6.70
CA ILE A 68 18.22 25.44 -6.21
C ILE A 68 18.15 25.25 -4.69
N ASP A 69 18.21 26.36 -3.94
CA ASP A 69 18.00 26.39 -2.50
C ASP A 69 16.49 26.33 -2.17
N LEU A 70 16.08 25.28 -1.46
CA LEU A 70 14.70 24.97 -1.09
C LEU A 70 14.53 24.74 0.42
N ASP A 71 15.51 25.15 1.24
CA ASP A 71 15.51 24.89 2.70
C ASP A 71 14.36 25.58 3.44
N ASP A 72 13.77 26.62 2.83
CA ASP A 72 12.63 27.37 3.36
C ASP A 72 11.26 26.80 2.95
N VAL A 73 11.21 25.75 2.13
CA VAL A 73 9.95 25.10 1.71
C VAL A 73 9.34 24.36 2.90
N ILE A 74 8.20 24.88 3.38
CA ILE A 74 7.49 24.32 4.54
C ILE A 74 6.54 23.19 4.10
N ILE A 75 6.75 22.00 4.65
CA ILE A 75 5.84 20.84 4.50
C ILE A 75 4.85 20.79 5.67
N THR A 76 3.58 20.51 5.39
CA THR A 76 2.57 20.38 6.45
C THR A 76 2.17 18.92 6.70
N LYS A 77 2.26 18.48 7.97
CA LYS A 77 1.80 17.15 8.42
C LYS A 77 0.35 16.86 8.02
N SER A 78 -0.54 17.86 8.10
CA SER A 78 -1.97 17.70 7.80
C SER A 78 -2.23 17.35 6.34
N GLU A 79 -1.52 17.99 5.40
CA GLU A 79 -1.67 17.72 3.96
C GLU A 79 -1.16 16.32 3.61
N ILE A 80 0.00 15.93 4.15
CA ILE A 80 0.53 14.57 3.92
C ILE A 80 -0.43 13.52 4.48
N LYS A 81 -0.95 13.70 5.70
CA LYS A 81 -1.97 12.80 6.26
C LYS A 81 -3.23 12.73 5.40
N GLN A 82 -3.68 13.84 4.82
CA GLN A 82 -4.84 13.85 3.92
C GLN A 82 -4.55 13.10 2.62
N LYS A 83 -3.34 13.23 2.05
CA LYS A 83 -2.91 12.44 0.88
C LYS A 83 -2.90 10.96 1.19
N ILE A 84 -2.38 10.56 2.35
CA ILE A 84 -2.40 9.18 2.84
C ILE A 84 -3.84 8.67 2.99
N ASP A 85 -4.71 9.40 3.70
CA ASP A 85 -6.12 9.02 3.92
C ASP A 85 -6.86 8.83 2.57
N ASN A 86 -6.66 9.75 1.62
CA ASN A 86 -7.27 9.68 0.30
C ASN A 86 -6.71 8.54 -0.56
N TYR A 87 -5.40 8.32 -0.56
CA TYR A 87 -4.76 7.21 -1.28
C TYR A 87 -5.33 5.87 -0.80
N ILE A 88 -5.37 5.66 0.51
CA ILE A 88 -5.92 4.43 1.10
C ILE A 88 -7.42 4.31 0.84
N PHE A 89 -8.18 5.41 0.93
CA PHE A 89 -9.61 5.40 0.61
C PHE A 89 -9.85 4.98 -0.85
N LYS A 90 -9.12 5.55 -1.81
CA LYS A 90 -9.16 5.15 -3.23
C LYS A 90 -8.82 3.68 -3.40
N GLN A 91 -7.71 3.20 -2.80
CA GLN A 91 -7.36 1.78 -2.87
C GLN A 91 -8.49 0.89 -2.34
N ARG A 92 -9.11 1.24 -1.22
CA ARG A 92 -10.25 0.45 -0.70
C ARG A 92 -11.49 0.54 -1.58
N GLN A 93 -11.75 1.66 -2.25
CA GLN A 93 -12.83 1.75 -3.23
C GLN A 93 -12.58 0.85 -4.44
N ILE A 94 -11.33 0.66 -4.85
CA ILE A 94 -10.96 -0.30 -5.88
C ILE A 94 -11.13 -1.73 -5.34
N CYS A 95 -10.54 -2.03 -4.18
CA CYS A 95 -10.53 -3.37 -3.58
C CYS A 95 -11.91 -3.89 -3.14
N PHE A 96 -12.80 -2.99 -2.70
CA PHE A 96 -14.12 -3.32 -2.15
C PHE A 96 -15.25 -2.65 -2.94
N GLY A 97 -14.95 -2.05 -4.09
CA GLY A 97 -15.93 -1.56 -5.06
C GLY A 97 -16.40 -2.69 -5.98
N GLN A 98 -17.55 -2.50 -6.61
CA GLN A 98 -18.03 -3.45 -7.62
C GLN A 98 -17.17 -3.31 -8.88
N HIS A 99 -16.10 -4.10 -9.01
CA HIS A 99 -15.49 -4.30 -10.33
C HIS A 99 -16.42 -5.19 -11.18
N PRO A 100 -16.78 -4.75 -12.40
CA PRO A 100 -17.70 -5.50 -13.28
C PRO A 100 -17.07 -6.74 -13.93
N THR A 101 -15.78 -7.00 -13.71
CA THR A 101 -15.03 -8.10 -14.31
C THR A 101 -14.33 -8.92 -13.24
N ILE A 102 -14.83 -10.14 -13.03
CA ILE A 102 -14.12 -11.18 -12.28
C ILE A 102 -13.02 -11.66 -13.23
N ASP A 103 -11.77 -11.31 -12.95
CA ASP A 103 -10.65 -11.91 -13.68
C ASP A 103 -10.64 -13.42 -13.42
N PRO A 104 -10.42 -14.24 -14.45
CA PRO A 104 -10.39 -15.68 -14.29
C PRO A 104 -9.30 -16.04 -13.29
N ILE A 105 -9.62 -16.91 -12.34
CA ILE A 105 -8.62 -17.51 -11.44
C ILE A 105 -7.50 -18.07 -12.31
N PRO A 106 -6.24 -17.66 -12.08
CA PRO A 106 -5.14 -18.13 -12.90
C PRO A 106 -5.05 -19.66 -12.90
N SER A 107 -4.75 -20.23 -14.07
CA SER A 107 -4.71 -21.68 -14.25
C SER A 107 -3.59 -22.35 -13.46
N GLU A 108 -2.54 -21.60 -13.10
CA GLU A 108 -1.42 -22.07 -12.29
C GLU A 108 -1.22 -21.12 -11.10
N ILE A 109 -1.27 -21.68 -9.89
CA ILE A 109 -0.98 -20.99 -8.63
C ILE A 109 0.18 -21.75 -7.98
N ASP A 110 1.36 -21.16 -8.00
CA ASP A 110 2.61 -21.80 -7.57
C ASP A 110 3.42 -20.89 -6.63
N GLU A 111 4.68 -21.23 -6.35
CA GLU A 111 5.54 -20.50 -5.41
C GLU A 111 5.99 -19.11 -5.90
N THR A 112 5.78 -18.77 -7.18
CA THR A 112 6.15 -17.47 -7.74
C THR A 112 5.03 -16.44 -7.64
N CYS A 113 3.77 -16.85 -7.46
CA CYS A 113 2.68 -15.88 -7.33
C CYS A 113 2.90 -14.98 -6.11
N TRP A 114 2.91 -13.68 -6.37
CA TRP A 114 3.14 -12.64 -5.40
C TRP A 114 1.81 -12.06 -4.89
N PHE A 115 1.80 -11.54 -3.66
CA PHE A 115 0.66 -10.83 -3.10
C PHE A 115 1.00 -9.36 -2.87
N ASP A 116 0.31 -8.47 -3.56
CA ASP A 116 0.30 -7.03 -3.25
C ASP A 116 -0.45 -6.68 -1.95
N ALA A 117 -0.35 -5.41 -1.56
CA ALA A 117 -0.81 -4.91 -0.26
C ALA A 117 -2.33 -5.10 -0.11
N GLU A 118 -3.08 -4.79 -1.17
CA GLU A 118 -4.51 -5.01 -1.28
C GLU A 118 -4.91 -6.48 -1.09
N HIS A 119 -4.08 -7.42 -1.55
CA HIS A 119 -4.34 -8.84 -1.39
C HIS A 119 -4.23 -9.26 0.07
N VAL A 120 -3.23 -8.77 0.79
CA VAL A 120 -3.09 -9.03 2.23
C VAL A 120 -4.25 -8.41 3.02
N ASP A 121 -4.67 -7.19 2.67
CA ASP A 121 -5.86 -6.54 3.27
C ASP A 121 -7.14 -7.38 3.02
N GLY A 122 -7.36 -7.80 1.77
CA GLY A 122 -8.48 -8.65 1.37
C GLY A 122 -8.50 -10.00 2.08
N MET A 123 -7.34 -10.66 2.20
CA MET A 123 -7.19 -11.91 2.96
C MET A 123 -7.57 -11.74 4.43
N LEU A 124 -7.02 -10.72 5.11
CA LEU A 124 -7.30 -10.45 6.51
C LEU A 124 -8.79 -10.17 6.75
N HIS A 125 -9.41 -9.34 5.90
CA HIS A 125 -10.83 -9.03 5.98
C HIS A 125 -11.69 -10.29 5.80
N HIS A 126 -11.34 -11.16 4.86
CA HIS A 126 -12.03 -12.43 4.67
C HIS A 126 -11.87 -13.34 5.88
N LEU A 127 -10.65 -13.54 6.38
CA LEU A 127 -10.36 -14.40 7.52
C LEU A 127 -11.07 -13.95 8.79
N VAL A 128 -11.12 -12.64 9.07
CA VAL A 128 -11.89 -12.10 10.20
C VAL A 128 -13.39 -12.32 9.99
N SER A 129 -13.91 -12.14 8.77
CA SER A 129 -15.34 -12.31 8.48
C SER A 129 -15.86 -13.74 8.69
N GLN A 130 -15.00 -14.73 8.49
CA GLN A 130 -15.32 -16.15 8.73
C GLN A 130 -15.38 -16.50 10.23
N ARG A 131 -14.92 -15.60 11.10
CA ARG A 131 -14.75 -15.83 12.54
C ARG A 131 -15.67 -14.91 13.33
N ASN A 132 -16.84 -15.43 13.71
CA ASN A 132 -17.87 -14.66 14.39
C ASN A 132 -17.35 -13.94 15.65
N HIS A 133 -16.45 -14.58 16.42
CA HIS A 133 -15.84 -14.00 17.63
C HIS A 133 -14.88 -12.83 17.36
N LEU A 134 -14.36 -12.70 16.13
CA LEU A 134 -13.46 -11.61 15.72
C LEU A 134 -14.20 -10.46 15.02
N SER A 135 -15.30 -10.75 14.32
CA SER A 135 -16.00 -9.82 13.41
C SER A 135 -16.32 -8.41 13.95
N ASN A 136 -16.59 -8.30 15.26
CA ASN A 136 -16.91 -7.04 15.94
C ASN A 136 -15.82 -6.57 16.90
N SER A 137 -14.84 -7.41 17.22
CA SER A 137 -13.80 -7.14 18.21
C SER A 137 -12.47 -6.71 17.58
N VAL A 138 -12.25 -7.05 16.31
CA VAL A 138 -11.04 -6.75 15.54
C VAL A 138 -11.30 -5.66 14.51
N ALA A 139 -10.39 -4.69 14.44
CA ALA A 139 -10.27 -3.77 13.31
C ALA A 139 -8.96 -4.02 12.57
N ILE A 140 -8.99 -3.93 11.25
CA ILE A 140 -7.81 -4.18 10.39
C ILE A 140 -7.37 -2.85 9.82
N PHE A 141 -6.15 -2.43 10.14
CA PHE A 141 -5.50 -1.33 9.42
C PHE A 141 -5.20 -1.79 8.00
N PRO A 142 -5.39 -0.90 7.00
CA PRO A 142 -4.84 -1.11 5.67
C PRO A 142 -3.33 -1.39 5.77
N VAL A 143 -2.77 -2.11 4.80
CA VAL A 143 -1.34 -2.41 4.82
C VAL A 143 -0.53 -1.13 4.70
N PHE A 144 0.34 -0.88 5.67
CA PHE A 144 1.34 0.16 5.54
C PHE A 144 2.41 -0.29 4.55
N SER A 145 2.46 0.35 3.37
CA SER A 145 3.51 0.12 2.38
C SER A 145 4.46 1.30 2.39
N LYS A 146 5.69 1.08 2.89
CA LYS A 146 6.73 2.13 3.02
C LYS A 146 6.85 2.95 1.73
N ASP A 147 7.08 2.27 0.60
CA ASP A 147 7.33 2.92 -0.69
C ASP A 147 6.10 3.72 -1.18
N ALA A 148 4.90 3.16 -0.99
CA ALA A 148 3.67 3.83 -1.44
C ALA A 148 3.34 5.06 -0.61
N ILE A 149 3.54 5.00 0.71
CA ILE A 149 3.31 6.13 1.62
C ILE A 149 4.37 7.21 1.40
N TYR A 150 5.64 6.83 1.22
CA TYR A 150 6.70 7.76 0.82
C TYR A 150 6.35 8.47 -0.49
N LEU A 151 5.88 7.73 -1.50
CA LEU A 151 5.43 8.30 -2.77
C LEU A 151 4.30 9.32 -2.60
N GLN A 152 3.37 9.13 -1.65
CA GLN A 152 2.34 10.14 -1.37
C GLN A 152 2.94 11.44 -0.81
N ALA A 153 3.94 11.34 0.07
CA ALA A 153 4.66 12.49 0.61
C ALA A 153 5.47 13.19 -0.50
N GLN A 154 6.23 12.44 -1.29
CA GLN A 154 7.01 12.96 -2.42
C GLN A 154 6.10 13.64 -3.45
N THR A 155 4.95 13.04 -3.79
CA THR A 155 3.99 13.61 -4.75
C THR A 155 3.41 14.93 -4.26
N TYR A 156 3.16 15.06 -2.95
CA TYR A 156 2.73 16.33 -2.36
C TYR A 156 3.79 17.41 -2.57
N VAL A 157 5.04 17.14 -2.19
CA VAL A 157 6.16 18.08 -2.33
C VAL A 157 6.43 18.40 -3.80
N TYR A 158 6.45 17.40 -4.67
CA TYR A 158 6.60 17.57 -6.12
C TYR A 158 5.55 18.54 -6.70
N LYS A 159 4.28 18.44 -6.25
CA LYS A 159 3.22 19.38 -6.67
C LYS A 159 3.42 20.79 -6.13
N LEU A 160 4.03 20.96 -4.96
CA LEU A 160 4.44 22.27 -4.46
C LEU A 160 5.56 22.85 -5.32
N LEU A 161 6.60 22.06 -5.61
CA LEU A 161 7.75 22.51 -6.40
C LEU A 161 7.38 22.85 -7.84
N LYS A 162 6.42 22.16 -8.45
CA LYS A 162 5.86 22.54 -9.77
C LYS A 162 5.30 23.97 -9.83
N ARG A 163 4.94 24.54 -8.69
CA ARG A 163 4.38 25.89 -8.57
C ARG A 163 5.38 26.89 -7.99
N ASP A 164 6.57 26.43 -7.59
CA ASP A 164 7.62 27.27 -7.05
C ASP A 164 8.38 27.93 -8.22
N PRO A 165 8.44 29.28 -8.29
CA PRO A 165 9.14 29.98 -9.37
C PRO A 165 10.62 29.60 -9.50
N ARG A 166 11.25 29.18 -8.40
CA ARG A 166 12.67 28.75 -8.42
C ARG A 166 12.87 27.46 -9.20
N CYS A 167 11.82 26.64 -9.32
CA CYS A 167 11.86 25.35 -10.01
C CYS A 167 11.34 25.42 -11.45
N GLU A 168 11.02 26.59 -12.01
CA GLU A 168 10.44 26.73 -13.36
C GLU A 168 11.28 26.01 -14.45
N GLY A 169 12.62 26.05 -14.35
CA GLY A 169 13.53 25.35 -15.26
C GLY A 169 13.49 23.82 -15.18
N LEU A 170 12.94 23.27 -14.09
CA LEU A 170 12.76 21.84 -13.87
C LEU A 170 11.33 21.36 -14.16
N VAL A 171 10.39 22.26 -14.49
CA VAL A 171 9.03 21.88 -14.86
C VAL A 171 9.01 21.51 -16.35
N PRO A 172 8.66 20.27 -16.72
CA PRO A 172 8.56 19.89 -18.13
C PRO A 172 7.41 20.62 -18.81
N SER A 173 7.53 20.86 -20.13
CA SER A 173 6.40 21.37 -20.91
C SER A 173 5.26 20.34 -20.94
N ASN A 174 4.03 20.84 -20.80
CA ASN A 174 2.81 20.04 -20.94
C ASN A 174 2.35 19.89 -22.40
N ASP A 175 3.05 20.51 -23.37
CA ASP A 175 2.67 20.41 -24.78
C ASP A 175 2.80 18.96 -25.28
N PRO A 176 1.76 18.38 -25.92
CA PRO A 176 1.82 17.00 -26.37
C PRO A 176 2.94 16.81 -27.41
N LEU A 177 3.75 15.76 -27.22
CA LEU A 177 4.73 15.36 -28.24
C LEU A 177 4.01 14.73 -29.44
N PRO A 178 4.47 14.98 -30.67
CA PRO A 178 3.96 14.25 -31.84
C PRO A 178 4.13 12.74 -31.67
N GLU A 179 3.17 11.97 -32.18
CA GLU A 179 3.29 10.51 -32.20
C GLU A 179 4.46 10.06 -33.08
N ARG A 180 5.29 9.13 -32.58
CA ARG A 180 6.44 8.59 -33.33
C ARG A 180 6.04 8.03 -34.71
N SER A 181 4.85 7.43 -34.79
CA SER A 181 4.26 6.88 -36.01
C SER A 181 4.09 7.92 -37.12
N ALA A 182 3.77 9.17 -36.74
CA ALA A 182 3.57 10.29 -37.64
C ALA A 182 4.89 10.88 -38.16
N LEU A 183 6.01 10.61 -37.47
CA LEU A 183 7.35 11.11 -37.80
C LEU A 183 8.25 10.04 -38.44
N LYS A 184 7.73 8.84 -38.72
CA LYS A 184 8.54 7.69 -39.18
C LYS A 184 9.37 7.92 -40.45
N ASP A 185 8.94 8.85 -41.30
CA ASP A 185 9.57 9.18 -42.57
C ASP A 185 10.42 10.48 -42.49
N ASP A 186 10.44 11.14 -41.33
CA ASP A 186 11.18 12.37 -41.04
C ASP A 186 12.14 12.14 -39.86
N ILE A 187 13.37 11.75 -40.20
CA ILE A 187 14.40 11.36 -39.22
C ILE A 187 14.76 12.53 -38.30
N GLU A 188 14.89 13.74 -38.84
CA GLU A 188 15.27 14.93 -38.05
C GLU A 188 14.18 15.28 -37.04
N ALA A 189 12.90 15.25 -37.45
CA ALA A 189 11.79 15.49 -36.53
C ALA A 189 11.66 14.39 -35.46
N LEU A 190 11.96 13.14 -35.80
CA LEU A 190 11.97 12.03 -34.84
C LEU A 190 13.08 12.19 -33.80
N GLU A 191 14.29 12.58 -34.22
CA GLU A 191 15.42 12.86 -33.34
C GLU A 191 15.13 14.02 -32.38
N GLU A 192 14.53 15.11 -32.88
CA GLU A 192 14.12 16.26 -32.05
C GLU A 192 13.06 15.85 -31.01
N ARG A 193 12.06 15.06 -31.42
CA ARG A 193 11.03 14.55 -30.51
C ARG A 193 11.61 13.66 -29.41
N ASP A 194 12.52 12.74 -29.77
CA ASP A 194 13.15 11.82 -28.83
C ASP A 194 14.13 12.56 -27.89
N TRP A 195 14.79 13.62 -28.37
CA TRP A 195 15.59 14.51 -27.54
C TRP A 195 14.71 15.27 -26.52
N GLU A 196 13.57 15.83 -26.96
CA GLU A 196 12.65 16.54 -26.08
C GLU A 196 12.01 15.61 -25.03
N GLU A 197 11.65 14.37 -25.39
CA GLU A 197 11.20 13.37 -24.43
C GLU A 197 12.28 13.07 -23.37
N ARG A 198 13.53 12.85 -23.79
CA ARG A 198 14.65 12.65 -22.87
C ARG A 198 14.85 13.86 -21.94
N ARG A 199 14.74 15.08 -22.46
CA ARG A 199 14.83 16.32 -21.67
C ARG A 199 13.72 16.42 -20.62
N ARG A 200 12.46 16.17 -21.01
CA ARG A 200 11.32 16.18 -20.08
C ARG A 200 11.46 15.14 -18.99
N ASN A 201 11.89 13.93 -19.34
CA ASN A 201 12.18 12.87 -18.38
C ASN A 201 13.30 13.27 -17.40
N ALA A 202 14.36 13.93 -17.89
CA ALA A 202 15.43 14.43 -17.05
C ALA A 202 14.93 15.53 -16.08
N GLN A 203 14.11 16.46 -16.56
CA GLN A 203 13.47 17.50 -15.75
C GLN A 203 12.59 16.89 -14.65
N GLU A 204 11.74 15.91 -14.98
CA GLU A 204 10.91 15.22 -13.99
C GLU A 204 11.73 14.49 -12.93
N LYS A 205 12.79 13.81 -13.35
CA LYS A 205 13.70 13.11 -12.44
C LYS A 205 14.40 14.09 -11.49
N ALA A 206 14.90 15.21 -12.01
CA ALA A 206 15.53 16.26 -11.21
C ALA A 206 14.54 16.89 -10.21
N LEU A 207 13.32 17.18 -10.64
CA LEU A 207 12.29 17.75 -9.78
C LEU A 207 11.87 16.78 -8.66
N ARG A 208 11.83 15.47 -8.94
CA ARG A 208 11.60 14.43 -7.91
C ARG A 208 12.74 14.33 -6.91
N GLN A 209 14.00 14.41 -7.38
CA GLN A 209 15.16 14.45 -6.50
C GLN A 209 15.11 15.68 -5.57
N LYS A 210 14.71 16.84 -6.09
CA LYS A 210 14.46 18.03 -5.25
C LYS A 210 13.31 17.84 -4.25
N ALA A 211 12.27 17.11 -4.62
CA ALA A 211 11.21 16.77 -3.66
C ALA A 211 11.72 15.85 -2.53
N ASP A 212 12.62 14.91 -2.84
CA ASP A 212 13.28 14.07 -1.83
C ASP A 212 14.18 14.89 -0.90
N GLU A 213 15.01 15.77 -1.46
CA GLU A 213 15.86 16.70 -0.68
C GLU A 213 15.00 17.56 0.28
N VAL A 214 13.87 18.08 -0.20
CA VAL A 214 12.96 18.88 0.63
C VAL A 214 12.32 18.05 1.75
N LEU A 215 11.96 16.78 1.50
CA LEU A 215 11.50 15.87 2.55
C LEU A 215 12.59 15.62 3.59
N GLU A 216 13.81 15.34 3.16
CA GLU A 216 14.97 15.11 4.03
C GLU A 216 15.30 16.35 4.88
N ASN A 217 15.32 17.54 4.28
CA ASN A 217 15.62 18.81 4.97
C ASN A 217 14.53 19.18 5.99
N ASN A 218 13.27 18.78 5.73
CA ASN A 218 12.18 18.90 6.69
C ASN A 218 12.17 17.77 7.75
N GLY A 219 13.15 16.86 7.70
CA GLY A 219 13.27 15.73 8.63
C GLY A 219 12.14 14.71 8.49
N ILE A 220 11.58 14.52 7.29
CA ILE A 220 10.49 13.57 7.04
C ILE A 220 11.09 12.22 6.65
N SER A 221 11.19 11.33 7.62
CA SER A 221 11.68 9.96 7.48
C SER A 221 10.53 8.94 7.39
N ASP A 222 10.85 7.70 7.02
CA ASP A 222 9.86 6.64 6.85
C ASP A 222 9.08 6.33 8.15
N GLU A 223 9.75 6.37 9.31
CA GLU A 223 9.13 6.12 10.61
C GLU A 223 8.17 7.25 11.02
N ILE A 224 8.48 8.50 10.65
CA ILE A 224 7.56 9.64 10.82
C ILE A 224 6.34 9.45 9.93
N LEU A 225 6.54 9.03 8.67
CA LEU A 225 5.46 8.72 7.74
C LEU A 225 4.61 7.54 8.23
N PHE A 226 5.23 6.51 8.83
CA PHE A 226 4.51 5.41 9.48
C PHE A 226 3.65 5.91 10.66
N HIS A 227 4.21 6.76 11.52
CA HIS A 227 3.45 7.37 12.61
C HIS A 227 2.26 8.20 12.09
N TRP A 228 2.48 9.01 11.05
CA TRP A 228 1.42 9.80 10.43
C TRP A 228 0.36 8.94 9.73
N PHE A 229 0.76 7.81 9.15
CA PHE A 229 -0.15 6.80 8.63
C PHE A 229 -1.07 6.25 9.73
N LEU A 230 -0.52 5.85 10.88
CA LEU A 230 -1.32 5.35 12.01
C LEU A 230 -2.33 6.39 12.49
N GLU A 231 -1.90 7.65 12.63
CA GLU A 231 -2.79 8.74 12.97
C GLU A 231 -3.87 8.96 11.91
N ALA A 232 -3.49 8.99 10.62
CA ALA A 232 -4.40 9.19 9.50
C ALA A 232 -5.48 8.11 9.47
N MET A 233 -5.13 6.84 9.72
CA MET A 233 -6.11 5.75 9.77
C MET A 233 -7.03 5.89 10.98
N SER A 234 -6.48 6.16 12.17
CA SER A 234 -7.25 6.25 13.41
C SER A 234 -8.23 7.44 13.44
N ASP A 235 -7.84 8.56 12.84
CA ASP A 235 -8.60 9.82 12.85
C ASP A 235 -9.23 10.15 11.48
N SER A 236 -9.17 9.19 10.53
CA SER A 236 -9.57 9.32 9.12
C SER A 236 -10.88 10.07 8.91
N ALA A 237 -10.86 11.06 8.01
CA ALA A 237 -12.05 11.81 7.61
C ALA A 237 -13.00 10.93 6.80
N ASN A 238 -12.45 9.99 6.03
CA ASN A 238 -13.17 8.98 5.27
C ASN A 238 -13.70 7.81 6.13
N ASN A 239 -13.60 7.92 7.46
CA ASN A 239 -14.04 6.92 8.44
C ASN A 239 -13.43 5.52 8.24
N ILE A 240 -12.21 5.42 7.67
CA ILE A 240 -11.53 4.13 7.38
C ILE A 240 -11.49 3.25 8.63
N LEU A 241 -11.00 3.78 9.75
CA LEU A 241 -11.04 3.13 11.05
C LEU A 241 -11.71 3.95 12.16
N LYS A 242 -12.04 5.23 11.95
CA LYS A 242 -12.45 6.15 13.02
C LYS A 242 -13.49 5.59 14.00
N ASN A 243 -14.54 4.91 13.50
CA ASN A 243 -15.55 4.28 14.34
C ASN A 243 -15.08 2.95 14.94
N ARG A 244 -14.32 2.17 14.17
CA ARG A 244 -13.77 0.87 14.60
C ARG A 244 -12.69 1.04 15.68
N PHE A 245 -11.85 2.06 15.59
CA PHE A 245 -10.77 2.35 16.53
C PHE A 245 -11.27 2.55 17.97
N ARG A 246 -12.48 3.07 18.13
CA ARG A 246 -13.11 3.30 19.44
C ARG A 246 -13.87 2.08 19.97
N ASN A 247 -14.30 1.20 19.07
CA ASN A 247 -15.28 0.14 19.37
C ASN A 247 -14.67 -1.26 19.38
N CYS A 248 -13.53 -1.46 18.71
CA CYS A 248 -12.81 -2.71 18.68
C CYS A 248 -11.78 -2.76 19.81
N SER A 249 -11.59 -3.96 20.37
CA SER A 249 -10.59 -4.22 21.40
C SER A 249 -9.28 -4.73 20.81
N GLN A 250 -9.25 -5.04 19.52
CA GLN A 250 -8.11 -5.57 18.81
C GLN A 250 -7.85 -4.83 17.51
N PHE A 251 -6.57 -4.67 17.16
CA PHE A 251 -6.13 -4.06 15.91
C PHE A 251 -5.10 -4.96 15.23
N ILE A 252 -5.30 -5.27 13.97
CA ILE A 252 -4.29 -5.91 13.12
C ILE A 252 -3.65 -4.80 12.28
N ILE A 253 -2.33 -4.67 12.34
CA ILE A 253 -1.54 -3.66 11.62
C ILE A 253 -0.55 -4.41 10.72
N PRO A 254 -0.95 -4.74 9.48
CA PRO A 254 -0.07 -5.35 8.52
C PRO A 254 0.92 -4.31 7.94
N LEU A 255 2.15 -4.74 7.76
CA LEU A 255 3.28 -3.90 7.37
C LEU A 255 3.95 -4.52 6.13
N ARG A 256 4.30 -3.70 5.15
CA ARG A 256 5.14 -4.06 4.01
C ARG A 256 6.36 -3.15 4.03
N ILE A 257 7.45 -3.68 4.57
CA ILE A 257 8.70 -2.96 4.83
C ILE A 257 9.84 -3.72 4.12
N ASN A 258 10.84 -3.02 3.59
CA ASN A 258 12.08 -3.57 3.02
C ASN A 258 11.90 -4.71 1.99
N ASN A 259 12.05 -4.39 0.69
CA ASN A 259 12.02 -5.38 -0.41
C ASN A 259 10.72 -6.20 -0.49
N ASN A 260 9.58 -5.51 -0.40
CA ASN A 260 8.25 -6.12 -0.45
C ASN A 260 7.99 -7.19 0.63
N HIS A 261 8.72 -7.18 1.74
CA HIS A 261 8.51 -8.17 2.80
C HIS A 261 7.32 -7.79 3.69
N TYR A 262 6.43 -8.74 3.97
CA TYR A 262 5.25 -8.52 4.81
C TYR A 262 5.47 -9.03 6.24
N THR A 263 5.10 -8.18 7.20
CA THR A 263 5.08 -8.48 8.63
C THR A 263 3.78 -7.96 9.24
N THR A 264 3.55 -8.19 10.52
CA THR A 264 2.31 -7.76 11.17
C THR A 264 2.51 -7.47 12.65
N ALA A 265 1.79 -6.46 13.15
CA ALA A 265 1.60 -6.23 14.57
C ALA A 265 0.12 -6.44 14.93
N VAL A 266 -0.14 -7.22 15.99
CA VAL A 266 -1.49 -7.39 16.54
C VAL A 266 -1.53 -6.76 17.92
N VAL A 267 -2.47 -5.83 18.08
CA VAL A 267 -2.64 -5.04 19.29
C VAL A 267 -3.90 -5.47 20.02
N GLN A 268 -3.80 -5.77 21.30
CA GLN A 268 -4.94 -6.01 22.19
C GLN A 268 -5.06 -4.86 23.19
N ALA A 269 -6.11 -4.05 23.05
CA ALA A 269 -6.45 -3.02 24.00
C ALA A 269 -7.15 -3.62 25.23
N LYS A 270 -6.66 -3.26 26.42
CA LYS A 270 -7.17 -3.70 27.72
C LYS A 270 -7.63 -2.48 28.54
N GLY A 271 -8.63 -2.72 29.38
CA GLY A 271 -9.16 -1.74 30.34
C GLY A 271 -10.24 -0.80 29.79
N ARG A 272 -11.19 -0.43 30.66
CA ARG A 272 -12.39 0.36 30.31
C ARG A 272 -12.35 1.82 30.79
N THR A 273 -11.42 2.17 31.68
CA THR A 273 -11.35 3.49 32.31
C THR A 273 -10.03 4.18 31.96
N ARG A 274 -10.03 5.52 31.89
CA ARG A 274 -8.88 6.33 31.45
C ARG A 274 -7.59 6.08 32.25
N ASN A 275 -7.69 5.63 33.49
CA ASN A 275 -6.54 5.41 34.39
C ASN A 275 -6.03 3.96 34.38
N ASN A 276 -6.60 3.09 33.54
CA ASN A 276 -6.25 1.67 33.48
C ASN A 276 -6.30 1.16 32.03
N LYS A 277 -5.96 2.02 31.06
CA LYS A 277 -5.87 1.62 29.65
C LYS A 277 -4.47 1.12 29.37
N SER A 278 -4.37 -0.11 28.88
CA SER A 278 -3.12 -0.62 28.33
C SER A 278 -3.35 -1.24 26.96
N VAL A 279 -2.28 -1.38 26.19
CA VAL A 279 -2.25 -2.20 24.98
C VAL A 279 -1.10 -3.19 25.10
N ASP A 280 -1.36 -4.42 24.66
CA ASP A 280 -0.31 -5.39 24.42
C ASP A 280 -0.14 -5.54 22.91
N ILE A 281 1.05 -5.23 22.41
CA ILE A 281 1.41 -5.29 21.01
C ILE A 281 2.30 -6.51 20.82
N ARG A 282 1.85 -7.45 19.99
CA ARG A 282 2.66 -8.59 19.54
C ARG A 282 3.05 -8.38 18.09
N TYR A 283 4.35 -8.36 17.83
CA TYR A 283 4.92 -8.25 16.49
C TYR A 283 5.40 -9.60 15.97
N TYR A 284 5.21 -9.83 14.68
CA TYR A 284 5.61 -11.04 14.01
C TYR A 284 6.18 -10.78 12.61
N ASP A 285 7.35 -11.38 12.38
CA ASP A 285 8.02 -11.57 11.11
C ASP A 285 8.35 -13.05 10.92
N SER A 286 7.95 -13.62 9.78
CA SER A 286 8.22 -15.02 9.42
C SER A 286 9.68 -15.35 9.15
N LYS A 287 10.56 -14.35 9.04
CA LYS A 287 12.02 -14.52 8.97
C LYS A 287 12.69 -14.51 10.34
N GLY A 288 11.94 -14.28 11.42
CA GLY A 288 12.46 -14.26 12.78
C GLY A 288 13.11 -12.94 13.20
N GLU A 289 12.86 -11.86 12.46
CA GLU A 289 13.39 -10.52 12.77
C GLU A 289 12.40 -9.74 13.66
N ASP A 290 12.92 -8.84 14.49
CA ASP A 290 12.08 -7.87 15.22
C ASP A 290 11.73 -6.69 14.30
N LEU A 291 10.73 -5.89 14.69
CA LEU A 291 10.44 -4.63 14.01
C LEU A 291 11.62 -3.68 14.23
N ASP A 292 12.08 -3.04 13.18
CA ASP A 292 13.14 -2.03 13.28
C ASP A 292 12.80 -0.99 14.35
N ASP A 293 13.79 -0.67 15.20
CA ASP A 293 13.65 0.17 16.39
C ASP A 293 12.93 1.50 16.12
N SER A 294 13.12 2.09 14.93
CA SER A 294 12.50 3.36 14.55
C SER A 294 10.98 3.24 14.30
N TYR A 295 10.56 2.18 13.62
CA TYR A 295 9.14 1.85 13.39
C TYR A 295 8.47 1.38 14.69
N GLN A 296 9.18 0.58 15.48
CA GLN A 296 8.72 0.17 16.80
C GLN A 296 8.46 1.40 17.68
N THR A 297 9.44 2.30 17.80
CA THR A 297 9.29 3.55 18.57
C THR A 297 8.07 4.35 18.11
N SER A 298 7.87 4.47 16.80
CA SER A 298 6.73 5.17 16.21
C SER A 298 5.38 4.52 16.54
N LEU A 299 5.31 3.19 16.54
CA LEU A 299 4.13 2.41 16.93
C LEU A 299 3.82 2.59 18.42
N LEU A 300 4.82 2.47 19.29
CA LEU A 300 4.65 2.65 20.74
C LEU A 300 4.22 4.08 21.08
N THR A 301 4.83 5.07 20.42
CA THR A 301 4.50 6.49 20.60
C THR A 301 3.06 6.76 20.23
N PHE A 302 2.58 6.24 19.09
CA PHE A 302 1.19 6.39 18.67
C PHE A 302 0.19 5.93 19.75
N PHE A 303 0.37 4.74 20.33
CA PHE A 303 -0.54 4.26 21.38
C PHE A 303 -0.37 5.02 22.70
N THR A 304 0.86 5.41 23.05
CA THR A 304 1.14 6.24 24.23
C THR A 304 0.42 7.59 24.15
N GLU A 305 0.46 8.25 23.00
CA GLU A 305 -0.23 9.52 22.75
C GLU A 305 -1.76 9.38 22.80
N LYS A 306 -2.30 8.21 22.44
CA LYS A 306 -3.72 7.88 22.62
C LYS A 306 -4.07 7.55 24.09
N GLY A 307 -3.09 7.61 25.00
CA GLY A 307 -3.26 7.48 26.44
C GLY A 307 -3.28 6.04 26.95
N TYR A 308 -2.62 5.12 26.25
CA TYR A 308 -2.43 3.75 26.69
C TYR A 308 -1.06 3.57 27.35
N ASP A 309 -1.00 2.71 28.36
CA ASP A 309 0.24 2.05 28.77
C ASP A 309 0.57 0.95 27.76
N VAL A 310 1.82 0.85 27.30
CA VAL A 310 2.15 0.03 26.11
C VAL A 310 3.14 -1.06 26.48
N ASN A 311 2.73 -2.31 26.27
CA ASN A 311 3.63 -3.47 26.31
C ASN A 311 3.90 -3.94 24.88
N TYR A 312 5.15 -4.29 24.60
CA TYR A 312 5.58 -4.82 23.32
C TYR A 312 6.27 -6.16 23.50
N GLU A 313 5.95 -7.09 22.62
CA GLU A 313 6.58 -8.40 22.53
C GLU A 313 6.81 -8.75 21.06
N CYS A 314 8.05 -9.11 20.72
CA CYS A 314 8.37 -9.76 19.46
C CYS A 314 8.20 -11.27 19.63
N ILE A 315 7.37 -11.87 18.80
CA ILE A 315 7.14 -13.32 18.76
C ILE A 315 7.64 -13.94 17.44
N SER A 316 8.47 -13.21 16.71
CA SER A 316 9.00 -13.64 15.42
C SER A 316 9.86 -14.90 15.57
N GLU A 317 9.65 -15.85 14.66
CA GLU A 317 10.46 -17.04 14.51
C GLU A 317 10.81 -17.23 13.04
N ASN A 318 11.93 -17.89 12.75
CA ASN A 318 12.33 -18.20 11.37
C ASN A 318 11.49 -19.39 10.83
N GLU A 319 10.22 -19.13 10.56
CA GLU A 319 9.23 -20.08 10.08
C GLU A 319 9.25 -20.21 8.54
N GLN A 320 9.68 -19.17 7.82
CA GLN A 320 9.72 -19.13 6.35
C GLN A 320 11.01 -19.74 5.77
N LYS A 321 11.14 -21.06 5.88
CA LYS A 321 12.42 -21.77 5.62
C LYS A 321 12.73 -22.06 4.15
N TYR A 322 11.72 -22.26 3.30
CA TYR A 322 11.91 -22.85 1.96
C TYR A 322 11.52 -21.95 0.78
N GLU A 323 10.60 -21.00 0.98
CA GLU A 323 10.03 -20.16 -0.09
C GLU A 323 10.00 -18.70 0.36
N ASN A 324 10.52 -17.78 -0.45
CA ASN A 324 10.68 -16.36 -0.08
C ASN A 324 9.41 -15.50 -0.27
N ASN A 325 8.41 -16.01 -0.99
CA ASN A 325 7.21 -15.25 -1.35
C ASN A 325 6.01 -15.49 -0.42
N ASN A 326 6.20 -16.20 0.69
CA ASN A 326 5.12 -16.55 1.61
C ASN A 326 4.85 -15.52 2.70
N CYS A 327 5.68 -14.48 2.81
CA CYS A 327 5.58 -13.49 3.90
C CYS A 327 4.17 -12.87 4.02
N GLY A 328 3.48 -12.59 2.90
CA GLY A 328 2.09 -12.10 2.92
C GLY A 328 1.09 -13.08 3.52
N LEU A 329 1.21 -14.39 3.19
CA LEU A 329 0.40 -15.44 3.78
C LEU A 329 0.71 -15.63 5.27
N PHE A 330 2.00 -15.65 5.63
CA PHE A 330 2.44 -15.73 7.01
C PHE A 330 1.89 -14.58 7.85
N ALA A 331 2.04 -13.33 7.39
CA ALA A 331 1.52 -12.15 8.07
C ALA A 331 0.00 -12.24 8.25
N ALA A 332 -0.75 -12.65 7.21
CA ALA A 332 -2.20 -12.78 7.29
C ALA A 332 -2.64 -13.88 8.28
N LEU A 333 -2.09 -15.10 8.15
CA LEU A 333 -2.48 -16.24 8.98
C LEU A 333 -2.07 -16.04 10.45
N LYS A 334 -0.84 -15.58 10.72
CA LYS A 334 -0.37 -15.35 12.08
C LYS A 334 -1.13 -14.22 12.78
N SER A 335 -1.57 -13.20 12.03
CA SER A 335 -2.43 -12.15 12.60
C SER A 335 -3.71 -12.71 13.21
N ILE A 336 -4.31 -13.71 12.55
CA ILE A 336 -5.52 -14.37 13.03
C ILE A 336 -5.22 -15.27 14.23
N ASP A 337 -4.11 -16.01 14.21
CA ASP A 337 -3.69 -16.85 15.34
C ASP A 337 -3.48 -15.99 16.59
N MET A 338 -2.76 -14.87 16.46
CA MET A 338 -2.60 -13.91 17.56
C MET A 338 -3.96 -13.34 18.02
N ALA A 339 -4.84 -12.96 17.10
CA ALA A 339 -6.15 -12.41 17.46
C ALA A 339 -7.06 -13.44 18.17
N ASN A 340 -6.95 -14.72 17.80
CA ASN A 340 -7.64 -15.84 18.44
C ASN A 340 -7.11 -16.10 19.86
N GLU A 341 -5.78 -16.09 20.02
CA GLU A 341 -5.15 -16.28 21.34
C GLU A 341 -5.56 -15.19 22.34
N ASN A 342 -5.75 -13.94 21.88
CA ASN A 342 -6.22 -12.84 22.73
C ASN A 342 -7.63 -13.05 23.32
N VAL A 343 -8.42 -13.97 22.74
CA VAL A 343 -9.77 -14.31 23.19
C VAL A 343 -9.90 -15.78 23.60
N GLU A 344 -8.78 -16.42 23.94
CA GLU A 344 -8.72 -17.81 24.42
C GLU A 344 -9.36 -18.79 23.43
N ASN A 345 -9.19 -18.53 22.13
CA ASN A 345 -9.61 -19.45 21.07
C ASN A 345 -8.39 -20.21 20.52
N ASP A 346 -8.48 -21.54 20.52
CA ASP A 346 -7.39 -22.44 20.13
C ASP A 346 -7.28 -22.66 18.61
N GLU A 347 -8.11 -22.01 17.79
CA GLU A 347 -8.02 -22.12 16.34
C GLU A 347 -6.69 -21.52 15.84
N ARG A 348 -5.83 -22.40 15.30
CA ARG A 348 -4.55 -22.05 14.67
C ARG A 348 -4.54 -22.36 13.18
N LEU A 349 -4.21 -21.36 12.38
CA LEU A 349 -4.08 -21.46 10.93
C LEU A 349 -2.66 -21.77 10.49
N LEU A 350 -1.66 -21.25 11.21
CA LEU A 350 -0.26 -21.47 10.89
C LEU A 350 0.29 -22.62 11.74
N GLN A 351 0.35 -23.82 11.17
CA GLN A 351 0.86 -25.04 11.82
C GLN A 351 2.03 -25.62 11.01
N VAL A 352 3.17 -24.93 11.03
CA VAL A 352 4.32 -25.25 10.14
C VAL A 352 5.55 -25.80 10.86
N ALA A 353 5.57 -25.79 12.20
CA ALA A 353 6.75 -26.13 12.99
C ALA A 353 7.31 -27.54 12.71
N ASP A 354 6.41 -28.51 12.53
CA ASP A 354 6.75 -29.94 12.38
C ASP A 354 6.68 -30.45 10.93
N LEU A 355 6.41 -29.57 9.96
CA LEU A 355 6.28 -29.98 8.56
C LEU A 355 7.65 -30.25 7.95
N ASN A 356 7.76 -31.37 7.23
CA ASN A 356 8.88 -31.56 6.31
C ASN A 356 8.74 -30.63 5.09
N LYS A 357 9.75 -30.61 4.22
CA LYS A 357 9.78 -29.70 3.06
C LYS A 357 8.57 -29.91 2.15
N GLU A 358 8.24 -31.15 1.81
CA GLU A 358 7.14 -31.47 0.90
C GLU A 358 5.79 -31.06 1.49
N GLU A 359 5.56 -31.33 2.78
CA GLU A 359 4.36 -30.93 3.51
C GLU A 359 4.23 -29.41 3.60
N TYR A 360 5.33 -28.71 3.86
CA TYR A 360 5.38 -27.24 3.89
C TYR A 360 4.96 -26.66 2.54
N GLN A 361 5.53 -27.16 1.44
CA GLN A 361 5.21 -26.69 0.09
C GLN A 361 3.75 -26.96 -0.27
N GLN A 362 3.22 -28.15 0.09
CA GLN A 362 1.80 -28.47 -0.12
C GLN A 362 0.88 -27.57 0.71
N PHE A 363 1.24 -27.31 1.97
CA PHE A 363 0.49 -26.41 2.84
C PHE A 363 0.40 -25.01 2.22
N PHE A 364 1.52 -24.40 1.85
CA PHE A 364 1.52 -23.05 1.28
C PHE A 364 0.90 -22.98 -0.10
N LYS A 365 1.04 -24.03 -0.93
CA LYS A 365 0.30 -24.13 -2.19
C LYS A 365 -1.22 -24.12 -1.96
N ALA A 366 -1.71 -24.86 -0.98
CA ALA A 366 -3.13 -24.88 -0.64
C ALA A 366 -3.60 -23.52 -0.08
N GLN A 367 -2.82 -22.90 0.81
CA GLN A 367 -3.15 -21.56 1.34
C GLN A 367 -3.17 -20.50 0.25
N ARG A 368 -2.20 -20.52 -0.66
CA ARG A 368 -2.13 -19.62 -1.81
C ARG A 368 -3.33 -19.82 -2.72
N PHE A 369 -3.68 -21.08 -3.04
CA PHE A 369 -4.86 -21.39 -3.83
C PHE A 369 -6.15 -20.85 -3.18
N ASN A 370 -6.32 -21.05 -1.87
CA ASN A 370 -7.48 -20.54 -1.14
C ASN A 370 -7.52 -19.00 -1.13
N ALA A 371 -6.39 -18.34 -0.88
CA ALA A 371 -6.27 -16.89 -0.93
C ALA A 371 -6.67 -16.37 -2.31
N VAL A 372 -6.15 -16.97 -3.38
CA VAL A 372 -6.45 -16.55 -4.74
C VAL A 372 -7.92 -16.71 -5.09
N GLN A 373 -8.55 -17.83 -4.70
CA GLN A 373 -9.99 -18.01 -4.91
C GLN A 373 -10.83 -16.95 -4.20
N VAL A 374 -10.48 -16.64 -2.96
CA VAL A 374 -11.18 -15.65 -2.15
C VAL A 374 -11.00 -14.27 -2.76
N LEU A 375 -9.79 -13.89 -3.10
CA LEU A 375 -9.47 -12.60 -3.68
C LEU A 375 -10.17 -12.43 -5.04
N ALA A 376 -10.11 -13.44 -5.92
CA ALA A 376 -10.81 -13.41 -7.21
C ALA A 376 -12.33 -13.31 -7.04
N ALA A 377 -12.90 -14.05 -6.07
CA ALA A 377 -14.33 -13.97 -5.76
C ALA A 377 -14.75 -12.59 -5.21
N ASN A 378 -13.81 -11.80 -4.68
CA ASN A 378 -14.03 -10.44 -4.22
C ASN A 378 -13.62 -9.37 -5.26
N GLY A 379 -13.22 -9.78 -6.47
CA GLY A 379 -12.89 -8.86 -7.57
C GLY A 379 -11.49 -8.26 -7.49
N PHE A 380 -10.59 -8.84 -6.70
CA PHE A 380 -9.18 -8.46 -6.73
C PHE A 380 -8.52 -9.04 -8.00
N ASN A 381 -7.73 -8.21 -8.68
CA ASN A 381 -6.92 -8.65 -9.80
C ASN A 381 -5.67 -9.36 -9.28
N ILE A 382 -5.52 -10.64 -9.60
CA ILE A 382 -4.42 -11.48 -9.12
C ILE A 382 -3.60 -11.88 -10.33
N SER A 383 -2.49 -11.19 -10.55
CA SER A 383 -1.51 -11.62 -11.54
C SER A 383 -0.77 -12.86 -11.01
N ALA A 384 -0.95 -14.02 -11.64
CA ALA A 384 -0.16 -15.22 -11.34
C ALA A 384 0.95 -15.48 -12.37
N ASP A 385 1.33 -14.48 -13.15
CA ASP A 385 2.37 -14.62 -14.15
C ASP A 385 3.41 -13.52 -14.00
N ASP A 386 4.68 -13.93 -13.96
CA ASP A 386 5.86 -13.05 -14.11
C ASP A 386 5.77 -12.20 -15.40
N SER A 387 4.90 -12.57 -16.35
CA SER A 387 4.66 -11.85 -17.60
C SER A 387 3.65 -10.70 -17.50
N ILE A 388 2.86 -10.58 -16.41
CA ILE A 388 1.73 -9.63 -16.32
C ILE A 388 1.99 -8.43 -15.40
N SER A 389 3.08 -8.41 -14.61
CA SER A 389 3.52 -7.16 -13.99
C SER A 389 4.60 -6.51 -14.85
N PRO A 390 4.26 -5.51 -15.69
CA PRO A 390 5.30 -4.71 -16.28
C PRO A 390 5.98 -3.82 -15.19
N GLU A 391 5.39 -3.69 -13.99
CA GLU A 391 6.02 -2.97 -12.87
C GLU A 391 7.18 -3.71 -12.16
N GLN A 392 7.48 -4.98 -12.48
CA GLN A 392 8.55 -5.74 -11.80
C GLN A 392 9.75 -6.16 -12.67
N LYS A 393 9.91 -5.62 -13.88
CA LYS A 393 11.22 -5.69 -14.58
C LYS A 393 12.26 -4.75 -13.94
N LYS A 394 12.70 -5.03 -12.70
CA LYS A 394 14.01 -4.51 -12.26
C LYS A 394 15.10 -5.28 -13.02
N PRO A 395 16.05 -4.59 -13.67
CA PRO A 395 17.12 -5.26 -14.40
C PRO A 395 18.02 -6.02 -13.41
N LYS A 396 18.27 -7.30 -13.69
CA LYS A 396 19.40 -8.03 -13.09
C LYS A 396 20.67 -7.22 -13.38
N ARG A 397 21.21 -6.52 -12.38
CA ARG A 397 22.56 -5.94 -12.43
C ARG A 397 23.51 -7.06 -12.86
N ARG A 398 23.95 -7.04 -14.12
CA ARG A 398 25.07 -7.85 -14.58
C ARG A 398 26.27 -7.41 -13.75
N HIS A 399 26.71 -8.26 -12.82
CA HIS A 399 28.05 -8.15 -12.27
C HIS A 399 29.04 -8.08 -13.43
N LYS A 400 29.73 -6.94 -13.57
CA LYS A 400 30.96 -6.87 -14.35
C LYS A 400 31.89 -7.95 -13.80
N ARG A 401 31.99 -9.08 -14.51
CA ARG A 401 33.15 -9.96 -14.38
C ARG A 401 34.35 -9.12 -14.81
N THR A 402 35.09 -8.60 -13.84
CA THR A 402 36.47 -8.17 -14.06
C THR A 402 37.25 -9.40 -14.51
N LEU A 403 37.42 -9.56 -15.81
CA LEU A 403 38.44 -10.41 -16.39
C LEU A 403 39.78 -9.78 -16.04
N SER A 404 40.37 -10.18 -14.91
CA SER A 404 41.78 -9.94 -14.67
C SER A 404 42.55 -10.77 -15.70
N GLY A 405 43.06 -10.09 -16.73
CA GLY A 405 43.97 -10.69 -17.69
C GLY A 405 45.20 -11.20 -16.96
N LYS A 406 45.38 -12.53 -16.93
CA LYS A 406 46.70 -13.13 -16.75
C LYS A 406 47.50 -12.85 -18.02
N ILE A 407 48.33 -11.82 -17.97
CA ILE A 407 49.50 -11.72 -18.85
C ILE A 407 50.38 -12.93 -18.50
N LYS A 408 50.49 -13.88 -19.43
CA LYS A 408 51.51 -14.92 -19.38
C LYS A 408 52.82 -14.33 -19.89
N GLY A 409 53.86 -14.40 -19.06
CA GLY A 409 55.21 -14.66 -19.55
C GLY A 409 55.36 -16.14 -19.90
#